data_AF-A0A9Q3HZ56-F1
#
_entry.id   AF-A0A9Q3HZ56-F1
#
_cell.length_a   1.000
_cell.length_b   1.000
_cell.length_c   1.000
_cell.angle_alpha   90.00
_cell.angle_beta   90.00
_cell.angle_gamma   90.00
#
_symmetry.space_group_name_H-M   'P 1'
#
loop_
_entity.id
_entity.type
_entity.pdbx_description
1 polymer ?
#
loop_
_entity_poly.entity_id
_entity_poly.type
_entity_poly.pdbx_seq_one_letter_code
_entity_poly.pdbx_strand_id
1 'polypeptide(L)'
;MITINNNLTPLVNELYELNKGLTILTPKYAHGQKVVVTLVTLVGNIVAVHKAAGFKLHSPTKFCSWCEINASDWHKLKLGCPCKGRNVLEAAHHWKDIKSAFSPEKVAMQTGVCWSDLNCLPYWDPV
;
A
#
# COMPACT_ATOMS: atom_id res chain seq x y z
N MET A 1 2.17 -11.74 -4.39
CA MET A 1 1.39 -11.01 -3.36
C MET A 1 -0.05 -11.48 -3.22
N ILE A 2 -0.53 -12.40 -4.07
CA ILE A 2 -1.93 -12.86 -4.09
C ILE A 2 -2.44 -13.28 -2.71
N THR A 3 -1.66 -14.07 -1.95
CA THR A 3 -2.09 -14.54 -0.62
C THR A 3 -2.35 -13.42 0.39
N ILE A 4 -1.52 -12.37 0.42
CA ILE A 4 -1.72 -11.25 1.36
C ILE A 4 -2.91 -10.40 0.95
N ASN A 5 -3.04 -10.11 -0.34
CA ASN A 5 -4.18 -9.37 -0.87
C ASN A 5 -5.48 -10.08 -0.55
N ASN A 6 -5.58 -11.40 -0.79
CA ASN A 6 -6.77 -12.18 -0.45
C ASN A 6 -7.19 -12.06 1.04
N ASN A 7 -6.23 -11.85 1.96
CA ASN A 7 -6.53 -11.63 3.38
C ASN A 7 -6.90 -10.16 3.67
N LEU A 8 -6.32 -9.20 2.92
CA LEU A 8 -6.61 -7.78 3.08
C LEU A 8 -7.92 -7.36 2.41
N THR A 9 -8.35 -8.02 1.33
CA THR A 9 -9.56 -7.69 0.58
C THR A 9 -10.80 -7.46 1.47
N PRO A 10 -11.18 -8.37 2.39
CA PRO A 10 -12.36 -8.14 3.24
C PRO A 10 -12.20 -6.91 4.14
N LEU A 11 -11.01 -6.70 4.71
CA LEU A 11 -10.72 -5.54 5.56
C LEU A 11 -10.76 -4.23 4.77
N VAL A 12 -10.19 -4.21 3.56
CA VAL A 12 -10.20 -3.05 2.67
C VAL A 12 -11.63 -2.68 2.27
N ASN A 13 -12.46 -3.67 1.94
CA ASN A 13 -13.86 -3.44 1.60
C ASN A 13 -14.62 -2.84 2.79
N GLU A 14 -14.41 -3.35 4.00
CA GLU A 14 -15.04 -2.80 5.20
C GLU A 14 -14.55 -1.38 5.50
N LEU A 15 -13.25 -1.13 5.43
CA LEU A 15 -12.66 0.20 5.61
C LEU A 15 -13.16 1.21 4.57
N TYR A 16 -13.40 0.77 3.33
CA TYR A 16 -13.97 1.61 2.28
C TYR A 16 -15.40 2.04 2.63
N GLU A 17 -16.24 1.11 3.10
CA GLU A 17 -17.60 1.44 3.54
C GLU A 17 -17.61 2.32 4.80
N LEU A 18 -16.79 2.00 5.80
CA LEU A 18 -16.69 2.79 7.03
C LEU A 18 -16.15 4.21 6.79
N ASN A 19 -15.40 4.42 5.70
CA ASN A 19 -14.92 5.74 5.34
C ASN A 19 -16.02 6.65 4.74
N LYS A 20 -17.06 6.07 4.13
CA LYS A 20 -18.27 6.84 3.73
C LYS A 20 -19.02 7.40 4.95
N GLY A 21 -18.85 6.70 6.08
CA GLY A 21 -19.37 7.05 7.39
C GLY A 21 -20.59 6.23 7.79
N LEU A 22 -20.67 5.93 9.08
CA LEU A 22 -21.74 5.17 9.72
C LEU A 22 -22.39 6.02 10.81
N THR A 23 -23.72 6.01 10.89
CA THR A 23 -24.43 6.65 12.00
C THR A 23 -24.59 5.65 13.14
N ILE A 24 -23.96 5.94 14.28
CA ILE A 24 -24.04 5.11 15.49
C ILE A 24 -24.94 5.77 16.51
N LEU A 25 -25.99 5.07 16.94
CA LEU A 25 -26.87 5.50 18.03
C LEU A 25 -26.18 5.23 19.36
N THR A 26 -26.22 6.20 20.27
CA THR A 26 -25.72 6.03 21.65
C THR A 26 -26.70 6.67 22.62
N PRO A 27 -26.70 6.30 23.91
CA PRO A 27 -27.60 6.91 24.90
C PRO A 27 -27.48 8.44 24.99
N LYS A 28 -26.28 9.00 24.74
CA LYS A 28 -26.03 10.46 24.74
C LYS A 28 -26.47 11.14 23.44
N TYR A 29 -26.57 10.40 22.33
CA TYR A 29 -26.89 10.94 21.00
C TYR A 29 -28.06 10.16 20.40
N ALA A 30 -29.29 10.54 20.77
CA ALA A 30 -30.53 9.87 20.36
C ALA A 30 -30.81 9.94 18.84
N HIS A 31 -30.27 10.96 18.14
CA HIS A 31 -30.33 11.07 16.68
C HIS A 31 -29.12 10.42 15.98
N GLY A 32 -28.23 9.81 16.75
CA GLY A 32 -27.01 9.18 16.27
C GLY A 32 -25.87 10.17 16.06
N GLN A 33 -24.65 9.63 16.04
CA GLN A 33 -23.42 10.34 15.73
C GLN A 33 -22.83 9.74 14.45
N LYS A 34 -22.52 10.58 13.46
CA LYS A 34 -21.77 10.12 12.28
C LYS A 34 -20.33 9.83 12.68
N VAL A 35 -19.87 8.61 12.41
CA VAL A 35 -18.50 8.13 12.64
C VAL A 35 -17.89 7.78 11.30
N VAL A 36 -16.66 8.22 11.07
CA VAL A 36 -15.88 7.90 9.86
C VAL A 36 -14.62 7.18 10.32
N VAL A 37 -14.31 6.04 9.69
CA VAL A 37 -13.08 5.29 9.98
C VAL A 37 -12.10 5.48 8.84
N THR A 38 -10.83 5.71 9.18
CA THR A 38 -9.74 5.89 8.23
C THR A 38 -8.55 5.09 8.73
N LEU A 39 -7.99 4.23 7.89
CA LEU A 39 -6.69 3.60 8.15
C LEU A 39 -5.58 4.64 8.00
N VAL A 40 -4.79 4.85 9.04
CA VAL A 40 -3.73 5.89 9.05
C VAL A 40 -2.34 5.33 8.78
N THR A 41 -2.01 4.16 9.34
CA THR A 41 -0.65 3.62 9.26
C THR A 41 -0.62 2.11 9.32
N LEU A 42 0.38 1.51 8.67
CA LEU A 42 0.75 0.11 8.85
C LEU A 42 1.87 0.03 9.89
N VAL A 43 1.67 -0.79 10.92
CA VAL A 43 2.66 -1.00 11.97
C VAL A 43 3.07 -2.46 11.97
N GLY A 44 4.37 -2.69 11.87
CA GLY A 44 4.95 -4.03 11.87
C GLY A 44 6.45 -3.98 11.57
N ASN A 45 7.09 -5.15 11.53
CA ASN A 45 8.45 -5.21 11.03
C ASN A 45 8.50 -4.84 9.54
N ILE A 46 9.66 -4.42 9.06
CA ILE A 46 9.84 -3.94 7.68
C ILE A 46 9.35 -4.94 6.63
N VAL A 47 9.54 -6.24 6.88
CA VAL A 47 9.12 -7.32 5.97
C VAL A 47 7.61 -7.36 5.84
N ALA A 48 6.88 -7.30 6.97
CA ALA A 48 5.43 -7.35 7.01
C ALA A 48 4.83 -6.09 6.39
N VAL A 49 5.33 -4.91 6.76
CA VAL A 49 4.87 -3.62 6.20
C VAL A 49 5.09 -3.56 4.70
N HIS A 50 6.27 -3.92 4.21
CA HIS A 50 6.55 -3.94 2.77
C HIS A 50 5.59 -4.87 2.03
N LYS A 51 5.41 -6.09 2.54
CA LYS A 51 4.51 -7.07 1.91
C LYS A 51 3.04 -6.62 1.91
N ALA A 52 2.58 -5.96 2.97
CA ALA A 52 1.21 -5.45 3.07
C ALA A 52 0.99 -4.21 2.20
N ALA A 53 1.97 -3.30 2.14
CA ALA A 53 1.89 -2.05 1.36
C ALA A 53 2.20 -2.23 -0.13
N GLY A 54 2.71 -3.38 -0.56
CA GLY A 54 3.02 -3.63 -1.96
C GLY A 54 4.49 -3.45 -2.34
N PHE A 55 5.41 -3.29 -1.39
CA PHE A 55 6.84 -3.16 -1.66
C PHE A 55 7.57 -4.51 -1.68
N LYS A 56 8.58 -4.62 -2.54
CA LYS A 56 9.52 -5.74 -2.61
C LYS A 56 10.77 -5.40 -1.80
N LEU A 57 10.99 -6.14 -0.72
CA LEU A 57 12.20 -6.00 0.10
C LEU A 57 13.48 -6.42 -0.64
N HIS A 58 13.41 -7.45 -1.48
CA HIS A 58 14.56 -8.01 -2.22
C HIS A 58 14.48 -7.73 -3.73
N SER A 59 14.04 -6.53 -4.13
CA SER A 59 14.19 -6.14 -5.54
C SER A 59 15.67 -5.84 -5.84
N PRO A 60 16.19 -6.35 -6.96
CA PRO A 60 17.58 -6.11 -7.38
C PRO A 60 17.82 -4.66 -7.81
N THR A 61 16.77 -3.85 -8.02
CA THR A 61 16.90 -2.42 -8.34
C THR A 61 16.43 -1.54 -7.19
N LYS A 62 15.21 -1.69 -6.66
CA LYS A 62 14.60 -0.78 -5.67
C LYS A 62 14.15 -1.54 -4.43
N PHE A 63 14.89 -1.42 -3.32
CA PHE A 63 14.58 -2.13 -2.06
C PHE A 63 13.91 -1.26 -0.99
N CYS A 64 14.03 0.07 -1.10
CA CYS A 64 13.56 1.02 -0.10
C CYS A 64 12.15 1.50 -0.44
N SER A 65 11.22 1.47 0.52
CA SER A 65 9.89 2.07 0.36
C SER A 65 9.91 3.59 0.43
N TRP A 66 10.93 4.16 1.09
CA TRP A 66 11.04 5.60 1.33
C TRP A 66 11.78 6.35 0.23
N CYS A 67 12.84 5.79 -0.38
CA CYS A 67 13.65 6.52 -1.35
C CYS A 67 13.91 5.71 -2.62
N GLU A 68 14.26 6.40 -3.70
CA GLU A 68 14.46 5.81 -5.02
C GLU A 68 15.90 5.34 -5.28
N ILE A 69 16.68 4.99 -4.25
CA ILE A 69 18.06 4.51 -4.45
C ILE A 69 18.08 3.15 -5.15
N ASN A 70 19.06 2.94 -6.03
CA ASN A 70 19.28 1.62 -6.62
C ASN A 70 20.06 0.71 -5.68
N ALA A 71 19.80 -0.60 -5.70
CA ALA A 71 20.52 -1.57 -4.87
C ALA A 71 22.04 -1.56 -5.16
N SER A 72 22.45 -1.35 -6.41
CA SER A 72 23.84 -1.15 -6.82
C SER A 72 24.51 0.05 -6.16
N ASP A 73 23.73 1.05 -5.78
CA ASP A 73 24.18 2.30 -5.19
C ASP A 73 23.97 2.32 -3.66
N TRP A 74 23.70 1.19 -3.00
CA TRP A 74 23.46 1.13 -1.55
C TRP A 74 24.54 1.86 -0.73
N HIS A 75 25.80 1.78 -1.14
CA HIS A 75 26.92 2.47 -0.47
C HIS A 75 26.80 4.01 -0.49
N LYS A 76 25.93 4.57 -1.34
CA LYS A 76 25.61 6.01 -1.45
C LYS A 76 24.35 6.38 -0.66
N LEU A 77 23.79 5.46 0.14
CA LEU A 77 22.58 5.71 0.91
C LEU A 77 22.77 6.93 1.81
N LYS A 78 21.87 7.88 1.63
CA LYS A 78 21.72 9.08 2.45
C LYS A 78 20.25 9.21 2.80
N LEU A 79 19.94 10.03 3.80
CA LEU A 79 18.55 10.39 4.05
C LEU A 79 17.99 11.08 2.80
N GLY A 80 17.13 10.36 2.07
CA GLY A 80 16.53 10.83 0.82
C GLY A 80 15.17 11.48 1.06
N CYS A 81 14.68 12.18 0.05
CA CYS A 81 13.28 12.59 0.01
C CYS A 81 12.37 11.35 -0.08
N PRO A 82 11.19 11.39 0.56
CA PRO A 82 10.19 10.35 0.38
C PRO A 82 9.84 10.16 -1.10
N CYS A 83 9.60 8.91 -1.49
CA CYS A 83 8.96 8.57 -2.75
C CYS A 83 7.63 9.34 -2.88
N LYS A 84 7.23 9.67 -4.11
CA LYS A 84 5.90 10.26 -4.33
C LYS A 84 4.87 9.14 -4.35
N GLY A 85 3.85 9.20 -3.48
CA GLY A 85 2.76 8.22 -3.45
C GLY A 85 2.13 7.95 -4.82
N ARG A 86 1.97 9.00 -5.65
CA ARG A 86 1.51 8.87 -7.05
C ARG A 86 2.38 7.95 -7.89
N ASN A 87 3.70 8.07 -7.82
CA ASN A 87 4.63 7.22 -8.59
C ASN A 87 4.50 5.75 -8.16
N VAL A 88 4.33 5.52 -6.85
CA VAL A 88 4.13 4.18 -6.28
C VAL A 88 2.80 3.59 -6.74
N LEU A 89 1.72 4.38 -6.75
CA LEU A 89 0.41 3.96 -7.25
C LEU A 89 0.45 3.63 -8.75
N GLU A 90 1.07 4.48 -9.57
CA GLU A 90 1.25 4.22 -11.01
C GLU A 90 2.01 2.91 -11.26
N ALA A 91 3.08 2.64 -10.51
CA ALA A 91 3.83 1.39 -10.59
C ALA A 91 2.98 0.17 -10.14
N ALA A 92 2.18 0.33 -9.08
CA ALA A 92 1.29 -0.73 -8.60
C ALA A 92 0.16 -1.06 -9.58
N HIS A 93 -0.43 -0.05 -10.21
CA HIS A 93 -1.44 -0.22 -11.26
C HIS A 93 -0.84 -0.89 -12.50
N HIS A 94 0.32 -0.41 -12.96
CA HIS A 94 1.03 -1.04 -14.06
C HIS A 94 1.34 -2.51 -13.76
N TRP A 95 1.74 -2.84 -12.53
CA TRP A 95 1.93 -4.23 -12.12
C TRP A 95 0.64 -5.06 -12.20
N LYS A 96 -0.49 -4.50 -11.77
CA LYS A 96 -1.82 -5.16 -11.72
C LYS A 96 -2.40 -5.43 -13.12
N ASP A 97 -2.22 -4.48 -14.04
CA ASP A 97 -2.87 -4.49 -15.36
C ASP A 97 -2.17 -5.42 -16.37
N ILE A 98 -0.97 -5.91 -16.03
CA ILE A 98 -0.22 -6.84 -16.85
C ILE A 98 -0.90 -8.23 -16.87
N LYS A 99 -1.26 -8.68 -18.08
CA LYS A 99 -2.02 -9.94 -18.29
C LYS A 99 -1.16 -11.21 -18.37
N SER A 100 0.16 -11.11 -18.50
CA SER A 100 1.07 -12.27 -18.59
C SER A 100 1.67 -12.59 -17.23
N ALA A 101 1.84 -13.87 -16.88
CA ALA A 101 2.35 -14.27 -15.56
C ALA A 101 3.83 -13.88 -15.30
N PHE A 102 4.63 -13.73 -16.36
CA PHE A 102 6.08 -13.48 -16.23
C PHE A 102 6.47 -12.00 -16.19
N SER A 103 5.60 -11.11 -16.66
CA SER A 103 5.85 -9.67 -16.74
C SER A 103 5.63 -8.89 -15.43
N PRO A 104 4.69 -9.22 -14.53
CA PRO A 104 4.48 -8.52 -13.27
C PRO A 104 5.70 -8.67 -12.36
N GLU A 105 6.30 -9.86 -12.30
CA GLU A 105 7.51 -10.05 -11.50
C GLU A 105 8.69 -9.22 -12.04
N LYS A 106 8.83 -9.06 -13.37
CA LYS A 106 9.84 -8.16 -13.95
C LYS A 106 9.58 -6.69 -13.58
N VAL A 107 8.33 -6.24 -13.64
CA VAL A 107 7.96 -4.87 -13.24
C VAL A 107 8.21 -4.66 -11.76
N ALA A 108 7.87 -5.62 -10.92
CA ALA A 108 8.16 -5.57 -9.49
C ALA A 108 9.67 -5.57 -9.21
N MET A 109 10.44 -6.35 -9.97
CA MET A 109 11.89 -6.35 -9.86
C MET A 109 12.49 -5.01 -10.25
N GLN A 110 11.93 -4.30 -11.24
CA GLN A 110 12.43 -3.00 -11.71
C GLN A 110 11.98 -1.81 -10.84
N THR A 111 10.72 -1.81 -10.42
CA THR A 111 10.10 -0.69 -9.68
C THR A 111 10.17 -0.87 -8.17
N GLY A 112 10.34 -2.10 -7.68
CA GLY A 112 10.22 -2.43 -6.26
C GLY A 112 8.78 -2.53 -5.77
N VAL A 113 7.77 -2.43 -6.65
CA VAL A 113 6.35 -2.32 -6.28
C VAL A 113 5.51 -3.42 -6.94
N CYS A 114 4.51 -3.93 -6.21
CA CYS A 114 3.42 -4.75 -6.72
C CYS A 114 2.08 -4.19 -6.21
N TRP A 115 0.98 -4.81 -6.64
CA TRP A 115 -0.35 -4.44 -6.16
C TRP A 115 -0.57 -4.81 -4.67
N SER A 116 -1.05 -3.84 -3.90
CA SER A 116 -1.70 -4.04 -2.60
C SER A 116 -3.16 -3.62 -2.69
N ASP A 117 -4.06 -4.38 -2.05
CA ASP A 117 -5.48 -4.00 -1.97
C ASP A 117 -5.71 -2.70 -1.18
N LEU A 118 -4.76 -2.28 -0.34
CA LEU A 118 -4.83 -0.99 0.35
C LEU A 118 -4.93 0.19 -0.64
N ASN A 119 -4.40 0.03 -1.86
CA ASN A 119 -4.48 1.04 -2.91
C ASN A 119 -5.91 1.25 -3.47
N CYS A 120 -6.89 0.43 -3.07
CA CYS A 120 -8.30 0.67 -3.34
C CYS A 120 -8.91 1.76 -2.45
N LEU A 121 -8.28 2.11 -1.32
CA LEU A 121 -8.80 3.10 -0.39
C LEU A 121 -8.52 4.51 -0.94
N PRO A 122 -9.53 5.39 -1.09
CA PRO A 122 -9.39 6.68 -1.77
C PRO A 122 -8.52 7.69 -1.01
N TYR A 123 -8.29 7.45 0.29
CA TYR A 123 -7.50 8.29 1.19
C TYR A 123 -6.10 7.73 1.46
N TRP A 124 -5.75 6.58 0.89
CA TRP A 124 -4.50 5.90 1.21
C TRP A 124 -3.32 6.48 0.44
N ASP A 125 -2.26 6.83 1.17
CA ASP A 125 -0.93 7.13 0.61
C ASP A 125 0.01 5.95 0.91
N PRO A 126 0.59 5.30 -0.11
CA PRO A 126 1.49 4.17 0.11
C PRO A 126 2.89 4.52 0.63
N VAL A 127 3.22 5.81 0.83
CA VAL A 127 4.55 6.27 1.31
C VAL A 127 4.47 6.96 2.66
#